data_AF-A0A1H8F1A2-F1
#
_entry.id   AF-A0A1H8F1A2-F1
#
_cell.length_a   1.000
_cell.length_b   1.000
_cell.length_c   1.000
_cell.angle_alpha   90.00
_cell.angle_beta   90.00
_cell.angle_gamma   90.00
#
_symmetry.space_group_name_H-M   'P 1'
#
loop_
_entity.id
_entity.type
_entity.pdbx_description
1 polymer ?
#
loop_
_entity_poly.entity_id
_entity_poly.type
_entity_poly.pdbx_seq_one_letter_code
_entity_poly.pdbx_strand_id
1 'polypeptide(L)'
;MARRIRVLVAGLALLAAIAALTYDQNPLTRAAQAHAESVAKVSAATYVSLRALNAFLSTAQEIELGGSLVVSGSAQPLKILEPIDDTIERVAGLIFMLMAVSGVLAVAMGPVGGIGWALVALAALVWFAPRSRVPGLRALVQPMGSYGLFLGLALPLAFVLAATFADRMTERTYARHNATIAELTTDIAPADVTAETTAWQDVDRYRRMAGTLYSQADTLIASYLAILAVFVFRIFVFPLVLLGLFFAITRHFARDHDK
;
A
#
# COMPACT_ATOMS: atom_id res chain seq x y z
N MET A 1 9.48 46.73 -10.60
CA MET A 1 9.53 45.41 -9.93
C MET A 1 8.15 44.88 -9.53
N ALA A 2 7.31 45.68 -8.86
CA ALA A 2 5.96 45.27 -8.41
C ALA A 2 5.00 44.75 -9.51
N ARG A 3 5.04 45.32 -10.72
CA ARG A 3 4.21 44.85 -11.85
C ARG A 3 4.60 43.45 -12.32
N ARG A 4 5.90 43.13 -12.37
CA ARG A 4 6.40 41.80 -12.77
C ARG A 4 6.01 40.72 -11.77
N ILE A 5 6.16 41.01 -10.46
CA ILE A 5 5.76 40.09 -9.39
C ILE A 5 4.24 39.82 -9.45
N ARG A 6 3.42 40.85 -9.66
CA ARG A 6 1.97 40.68 -9.85
C ARG A 6 1.62 39.83 -11.07
N VAL A 7 2.30 39.98 -12.19
CA VAL A 7 2.07 39.13 -13.38
C VAL A 7 2.44 37.68 -13.08
N LEU A 8 3.56 37.42 -12.40
CA LEU A 8 3.99 36.07 -12.03
C LEU A 8 3.00 35.39 -11.06
N VAL A 9 2.56 36.10 -10.02
CA VAL A 9 1.60 35.54 -9.04
C VAL A 9 0.24 35.29 -9.70
N ALA A 10 -0.18 36.11 -10.67
CA ALA A 10 -1.43 35.92 -11.41
C ALA A 10 -1.34 34.71 -12.33
N GLY A 11 -0.19 34.52 -13.00
CA GLY A 11 0.10 33.32 -13.78
C GLY A 11 0.07 32.05 -12.92
N LEU A 12 0.73 32.08 -11.75
CA LEU A 12 0.69 30.97 -10.78
C LEU A 12 -0.72 30.69 -10.26
N ALA A 13 -1.51 31.73 -9.97
CA ALA A 13 -2.90 31.57 -9.55
C ALA A 13 -3.76 30.89 -10.62
N LEU A 14 -3.60 31.31 -11.88
CA LEU A 14 -4.32 30.72 -13.01
C LEU A 14 -3.90 29.26 -13.24
N LEU A 15 -2.61 28.97 -13.20
CA LEU A 15 -2.09 27.61 -13.32
C LEU A 15 -2.59 26.71 -12.18
N ALA A 16 -2.59 27.20 -10.93
CA ALA A 16 -3.11 26.48 -9.78
C ALA A 16 -4.63 26.25 -9.90
N ALA A 17 -5.39 27.25 -10.38
CA ALA A 17 -6.83 27.09 -10.60
C ALA A 17 -7.12 26.06 -11.71
N ILE A 18 -6.37 26.08 -12.81
CA ILE A 18 -6.47 25.08 -13.86
C ILE A 18 -6.13 23.69 -13.30
N ALA A 19 -5.00 23.56 -12.59
CA ALA A 19 -4.58 22.29 -11.98
C ALA A 19 -5.58 21.76 -10.94
N ALA A 20 -6.31 22.65 -10.25
CA ALA A 20 -7.39 22.27 -9.33
C ALA A 20 -8.63 21.76 -10.08
N LEU A 21 -8.97 22.35 -11.22
CA LEU A 21 -10.11 21.95 -12.04
C LEU A 21 -9.82 20.68 -12.87
N THR A 22 -8.57 20.49 -13.28
CA THR A 22 -8.09 19.33 -14.04
C THR A 22 -7.24 18.40 -13.18
N TYR A 23 -7.57 18.29 -11.89
CA TYR A 23 -6.84 17.48 -10.92
C TYR A 23 -6.75 16.00 -11.35
N ASP A 24 -7.79 15.52 -12.04
CA ASP A 24 -7.91 14.19 -12.61
C ASP A 24 -6.98 13.97 -13.81
N GLN A 25 -6.49 15.04 -14.45
CA GLN A 25 -5.56 15.01 -15.60
C GLN A 25 -4.12 15.28 -15.21
N ASN A 26 -3.86 15.69 -13.96
CA ASN A 26 -2.51 15.98 -13.50
C ASN A 26 -1.64 14.71 -13.53
N PRO A 27 -0.54 14.68 -14.30
CA PRO A 27 0.29 13.48 -14.46
C PRO A 27 0.94 13.04 -13.14
N LEU A 28 1.28 13.98 -12.24
CA LEU A 28 1.86 13.65 -10.94
C LEU A 28 0.83 12.94 -10.05
N THR A 29 -0.39 13.47 -9.99
CA THR A 29 -1.48 12.88 -9.22
C THR A 29 -1.85 11.50 -9.76
N ARG A 30 -1.95 11.36 -11.10
CA ARG A 30 -2.21 10.07 -11.75
C ARG A 30 -1.13 9.04 -11.46
N ALA A 31 0.14 9.43 -11.52
CA ALA A 31 1.25 8.53 -11.23
C ALA A 31 1.26 8.08 -9.76
N ALA A 32 0.98 8.99 -8.82
CA ALA A 32 0.82 8.66 -7.41
C ALA A 32 -0.35 7.70 -7.16
N GLN A 33 -1.51 7.96 -7.78
CA GLN A 33 -2.69 7.10 -7.73
C GLN A 33 -2.39 5.70 -8.30
N ALA A 34 -1.76 5.63 -9.46
CA ALA A 34 -1.41 4.37 -10.11
C ALA A 34 -0.47 3.51 -9.25
N HIS A 35 0.45 4.14 -8.52
CA HIS A 35 1.31 3.41 -7.59
C HIS A 35 0.50 2.80 -6.43
N ALA A 36 -0.35 3.57 -5.77
CA ALA A 36 -1.20 3.06 -4.69
C ALA A 36 -2.16 1.95 -5.18
N GLU A 37 -2.71 2.10 -6.39
CA GLU A 37 -3.57 1.09 -7.03
C GLU A 37 -2.79 -0.21 -7.35
N SER A 38 -1.55 -0.09 -7.83
CA SER A 38 -0.68 -1.25 -8.08
C SER A 38 -0.39 -2.02 -6.79
N VAL A 39 -0.03 -1.32 -5.70
CA VAL A 39 0.20 -1.95 -4.39
C VAL A 39 -1.07 -2.63 -3.88
N ALA A 40 -2.25 -2.00 -4.04
CA ALA A 40 -3.53 -2.60 -3.66
C ALA A 40 -3.81 -3.89 -4.43
N LYS A 41 -3.62 -3.90 -5.75
CA LYS A 41 -3.84 -5.09 -6.60
C LYS A 41 -2.92 -6.26 -6.23
N VAL A 42 -1.64 -5.98 -6.03
CA VAL A 42 -0.67 -7.03 -5.66
C VAL A 42 -0.95 -7.55 -4.25
N SER A 43 -1.29 -6.66 -3.31
CA SER A 43 -1.69 -7.06 -1.96
C SER A 43 -2.96 -7.92 -1.97
N ALA A 44 -3.93 -7.59 -2.81
CA ALA A 44 -5.15 -8.39 -2.98
C ALA A 44 -4.84 -9.82 -3.46
N ALA A 45 -3.98 -9.96 -4.47
CA ALA A 45 -3.55 -11.27 -4.97
C ALA A 45 -2.83 -12.09 -3.86
N THR A 46 -1.96 -11.43 -3.10
CA THR A 46 -1.24 -12.05 -1.97
C THR A 46 -2.19 -12.48 -0.85
N TYR A 47 -3.19 -11.65 -0.52
CA TYR A 47 -4.22 -11.96 0.47
C TYR A 47 -5.07 -13.17 0.06
N VAL A 48 -5.52 -13.23 -1.19
CA VAL A 48 -6.28 -14.37 -1.72
C VAL A 48 -5.45 -15.66 -1.65
N SER A 49 -4.16 -15.58 -2.00
CA SER A 49 -3.23 -16.71 -1.89
C SER A 49 -3.10 -17.22 -0.45
N LEU A 50 -2.94 -16.32 0.53
CA LEU A 50 -2.92 -16.69 1.96
C LEU A 50 -4.24 -17.30 2.44
N ARG A 51 -5.37 -16.81 1.94
CA ARG A 51 -6.68 -17.36 2.31
C ARG A 51 -6.93 -18.73 1.71
N ALA A 52 -6.48 -18.98 0.48
CA ALA A 52 -6.49 -20.30 -0.13
C ALA A 52 -5.60 -21.28 0.66
N LEU A 53 -4.42 -20.82 1.08
CA LEU A 53 -3.50 -21.59 1.90
C LEU A 53 -4.11 -21.96 3.27
N ASN A 54 -4.72 -21.00 3.96
CA ASN A 54 -5.41 -21.25 5.23
C ASN A 54 -6.54 -22.29 5.02
N ALA A 55 -7.39 -22.09 4.02
CA ALA A 55 -8.46 -23.06 3.71
C ALA A 55 -7.91 -24.47 3.46
N PHE A 56 -6.81 -24.59 2.71
CA PHE A 56 -6.15 -25.87 2.46
C PHE A 56 -5.61 -26.52 3.74
N LEU A 57 -4.93 -25.75 4.60
CA LEU A 57 -4.41 -26.23 5.89
C LEU A 57 -5.53 -26.65 6.83
N SER A 58 -6.63 -25.89 6.89
CA SER A 58 -7.81 -26.20 7.70
C SER A 58 -8.45 -27.54 7.27
N THR A 59 -8.60 -27.77 5.95
CA THR A 59 -9.10 -29.05 5.43
C THR A 59 -8.13 -30.21 5.71
N ALA A 60 -6.83 -29.99 5.58
CA ALA A 60 -5.83 -31.01 5.89
C ALA A 60 -5.90 -31.45 7.37
N GLN A 61 -6.05 -30.49 8.29
CA GLN A 61 -6.22 -30.75 9.72
C GLN A 61 -7.51 -31.54 10.00
N GLU A 62 -8.63 -31.20 9.37
CA GLU A 62 -9.91 -31.90 9.56
C GLU A 62 -9.83 -33.38 9.15
N ILE A 63 -9.16 -33.68 8.02
CA ILE A 63 -9.00 -35.05 7.51
C ILE A 63 -8.07 -35.90 8.40
N GLU A 64 -7.04 -35.31 9.00
CA GLU A 64 -6.16 -36.00 9.96
C GLU A 64 -6.89 -36.30 11.27
N LEU A 65 -7.73 -35.38 11.75
CA LEU A 65 -8.55 -35.59 12.95
C LEU A 65 -9.61 -36.68 12.73
N GLY A 66 -10.29 -36.70 11.58
CA GLY A 66 -11.33 -37.68 11.24
C GLY A 66 -10.83 -39.12 11.04
N GLY A 67 -9.57 -39.31 10.66
CA GLY A 67 -8.96 -40.64 10.48
C GLY A 67 -8.49 -41.33 11.77
N SER A 68 -8.36 -40.59 12.87
CA SER A 68 -7.81 -41.09 14.14
C SER A 68 -8.84 -41.78 15.06
N LEU A 69 -10.13 -41.74 14.72
CA LEU A 69 -11.22 -42.25 15.56
C LEU A 69 -11.34 -43.79 15.60
N VAL A 70 -10.49 -44.54 14.88
CA VAL A 70 -10.56 -46.02 14.81
C VAL A 70 -9.37 -46.73 15.47
N VAL A 71 -8.28 -46.04 15.82
CA VAL A 71 -7.14 -46.68 16.50
C VAL A 71 -6.70 -45.86 17.71
N SER A 72 -7.15 -46.30 18.89
CA SER A 72 -6.70 -45.85 20.20
C SER A 72 -5.18 -46.01 20.33
N GLY A 73 -4.45 -44.91 20.17
CA GLY A 73 -2.99 -44.93 20.13
C GLY A 73 -2.36 -43.55 20.28
N SER A 74 -2.69 -42.83 21.36
CA SER A 74 -1.84 -41.91 22.15
C SER A 74 -0.69 -41.10 21.50
N ALA A 75 -0.76 -40.70 20.24
CA ALA A 75 0.05 -39.61 19.72
C ALA A 75 -0.90 -38.43 19.51
N GLN A 76 -0.80 -37.39 20.34
CA GLN A 76 -1.35 -36.07 20.05
C GLN A 76 -0.32 -35.32 19.19
N PRO A 77 -0.39 -35.34 17.84
CA PRO A 77 0.62 -34.73 17.01
C PRO A 77 0.31 -33.25 16.73
N LEU A 78 -0.89 -32.77 17.11
CA LEU A 78 -1.57 -31.67 16.39
C LEU A 78 -1.76 -30.36 17.15
N LYS A 79 -1.29 -30.21 18.39
CA LYS A 79 -1.17 -28.87 19.02
C LYS A 79 -0.01 -28.03 18.46
N ILE A 80 0.74 -28.57 17.49
CA ILE A 80 1.92 -27.93 16.91
C ILE A 80 1.54 -27.07 15.68
N LEU A 81 0.34 -27.23 15.10
CA LEU A 81 -0.12 -26.49 13.90
C LEU A 81 -0.88 -25.18 14.19
N GLU A 82 -1.47 -25.07 15.38
CA GLU A 82 -2.18 -23.86 15.83
C GLU A 82 -1.33 -22.58 15.70
N PRO A 83 -0.02 -22.57 16.03
CA PRO A 83 0.81 -21.37 15.86
C PRO A 83 1.01 -20.96 14.39
N ILE A 84 1.08 -21.93 13.47
CA ILE A 84 1.34 -21.66 12.05
C ILE A 84 0.11 -21.03 11.40
N ASP A 85 -1.07 -21.61 11.62
CA ASP A 85 -2.33 -21.06 11.11
C ASP A 85 -2.59 -19.64 11.67
N ASP A 86 -2.39 -19.45 12.98
CA ASP A 86 -2.47 -18.14 13.64
C ASP A 86 -1.57 -17.09 12.97
N THR A 87 -0.35 -17.48 12.58
CA THR A 87 0.57 -16.55 11.91
C THR A 87 0.10 -16.21 10.49
N ILE A 88 -0.40 -17.19 9.74
CA ILE A 88 -0.95 -17.00 8.39
C ILE A 88 -2.17 -16.07 8.46
N GLU A 89 -3.08 -16.28 9.41
CA GLU A 89 -4.24 -15.42 9.62
C GLU A 89 -3.83 -13.97 9.93
N ARG A 90 -2.87 -13.78 10.85
CA ARG A 90 -2.37 -12.44 11.20
C ARG A 90 -1.72 -11.74 10.00
N VAL A 91 -0.87 -12.45 9.25
CA VAL A 91 -0.23 -11.89 8.05
C VAL A 91 -1.26 -11.56 6.99
N ALA A 92 -2.25 -12.43 6.77
CA ALA A 92 -3.34 -12.17 5.84
C ALA A 92 -4.16 -10.93 6.24
N GLY A 93 -4.46 -10.78 7.54
CA GLY A 93 -5.13 -9.60 8.08
C GLY A 93 -4.34 -8.30 7.84
N LEU A 94 -3.02 -8.33 8.00
CA LEU A 94 -2.14 -7.18 7.72
C LEU A 94 -2.10 -6.82 6.24
N ILE A 95 -1.99 -7.83 5.36
CA ILE A 95 -2.00 -7.62 3.90
C ILE A 95 -3.37 -7.12 3.44
N PHE A 96 -4.46 -7.59 4.04
CA PHE A 96 -5.81 -7.07 3.80
C PHE A 96 -5.92 -5.58 4.19
N MET A 97 -5.45 -5.20 5.38
CA MET A 97 -5.44 -3.81 5.82
C MET A 97 -4.62 -2.94 4.87
N LEU A 98 -3.44 -3.42 4.47
CA LEU A 98 -2.58 -2.75 3.50
C LEU A 98 -3.27 -2.54 2.13
N MET A 99 -3.95 -3.57 1.61
CA MET A 99 -4.75 -3.48 0.40
C MET A 99 -5.83 -2.40 0.53
N ALA A 100 -6.58 -2.41 1.64
CA ALA A 100 -7.64 -1.45 1.89
C ALA A 100 -7.10 -0.01 1.98
N VAL A 101 -6.03 0.22 2.74
CA VAL A 101 -5.41 1.56 2.87
C VAL A 101 -4.88 2.05 1.52
N SER A 102 -4.21 1.18 0.76
CA SER A 102 -3.68 1.53 -0.57
C SER A 102 -4.81 1.86 -1.54
N GLY A 103 -5.92 1.12 -1.50
CA GLY A 103 -7.11 1.40 -2.29
C GLY A 103 -7.77 2.73 -1.93
N VAL A 104 -7.92 3.02 -0.63
CA VAL A 104 -8.43 4.32 -0.16
C VAL A 104 -7.53 5.46 -0.61
N LEU A 105 -6.21 5.28 -0.50
CA LEU A 105 -5.24 6.29 -0.93
C LEU A 105 -5.30 6.55 -2.43
N ALA A 106 -5.43 5.50 -3.24
CA ALA A 106 -5.57 5.63 -4.70
C ALA A 106 -6.80 6.49 -5.06
N VAL A 107 -7.93 6.31 -4.37
CA VAL A 107 -9.14 7.10 -4.57
C VAL A 107 -8.98 8.54 -4.04
N ALA A 108 -8.35 8.71 -2.88
CA ALA A 108 -8.21 10.01 -2.22
C ALA A 108 -7.18 10.93 -2.90
N MET A 109 -6.16 10.40 -3.57
CA MET A 109 -5.07 11.19 -4.16
C MET A 109 -5.56 12.26 -5.13
N GLY A 110 -6.52 11.94 -5.99
CA GLY A 110 -7.13 12.89 -6.93
C GLY A 110 -7.73 14.11 -6.23
N PRO A 111 -8.80 13.93 -5.43
CA PRO A 111 -9.43 15.01 -4.69
C PRO A 111 -8.48 15.78 -3.77
N VAL A 112 -7.57 15.10 -3.06
CA VAL A 112 -6.59 15.74 -2.16
C VAL A 112 -5.66 16.67 -2.94
N GLY A 113 -5.17 16.23 -4.10
CA GLY A 113 -4.36 17.06 -4.99
C GLY A 113 -5.14 18.27 -5.50
N GLY A 114 -6.39 18.09 -5.91
CA GLY A 114 -7.28 19.16 -6.35
C GLY A 114 -7.53 20.21 -5.27
N ILE A 115 -7.80 19.78 -4.03
CA ILE A 115 -7.92 20.67 -2.86
C ILE A 115 -6.62 21.43 -2.62
N GLY A 116 -5.47 20.77 -2.74
CA GLY A 116 -4.17 21.42 -2.61
C GLY A 116 -3.98 22.57 -3.60
N TRP A 117 -4.24 22.32 -4.89
CA TRP A 117 -4.17 23.35 -5.92
C TRP A 117 -5.21 24.46 -5.74
N ALA A 118 -6.42 24.13 -5.27
CA ALA A 118 -7.46 25.11 -4.98
C ALA A 118 -7.04 26.06 -3.84
N LEU A 119 -6.39 25.54 -2.79
CA LEU A 119 -5.83 26.35 -1.70
C LEU A 119 -4.74 27.29 -2.18
N VAL A 120 -3.86 26.84 -3.09
CA VAL A 120 -2.84 27.70 -3.72
C VAL A 120 -3.49 28.82 -4.54
N ALA A 121 -4.49 28.49 -5.35
CA ALA A 121 -5.23 29.47 -6.14
C ALA A 121 -5.91 30.51 -5.25
N LEU A 122 -6.56 30.08 -4.16
CA LEU A 122 -7.23 30.95 -3.21
C LEU A 122 -6.24 31.85 -2.45
N ALA A 123 -5.09 31.31 -2.02
CA ALA A 123 -4.03 32.10 -1.40
C ALA A 123 -3.53 33.21 -2.33
N ALA A 124 -3.36 32.90 -3.62
CA ALA A 124 -2.95 33.88 -4.61
C ALA A 124 -4.02 34.95 -4.88
N LEU A 125 -5.31 34.57 -4.93
CA LEU A 125 -6.42 35.53 -5.06
C LEU A 125 -6.50 36.49 -3.87
N VAL A 126 -6.38 35.99 -2.64
CA VAL A 126 -6.37 36.81 -1.42
C VAL A 126 -5.16 37.75 -1.40
N TRP A 127 -4.02 37.34 -1.96
CA TRP A 127 -2.85 38.20 -2.08
C TRP A 127 -3.09 39.41 -3.01
N PHE A 128 -3.87 39.24 -4.09
CA PHE A 128 -4.26 40.33 -4.99
C PHE A 128 -5.30 41.27 -4.40
N ALA A 129 -6.11 40.83 -3.43
CA ALA A 129 -7.14 41.65 -2.83
C ALA A 129 -6.53 42.84 -2.06
N PRO A 130 -7.16 44.04 -2.16
CA PRO A 130 -6.74 45.22 -1.40
C PRO A 130 -6.71 44.91 0.10
N ARG A 131 -5.68 45.40 0.82
CA ARG A 131 -5.56 45.23 2.29
C ARG A 131 -6.83 45.66 3.04
N SER A 132 -7.50 46.70 2.55
CA SER A 132 -8.72 47.25 3.13
C SER A 132 -9.94 46.34 3.02
N ARG A 133 -9.98 45.40 2.07
CA ARG A 133 -11.12 44.48 1.89
C ARG A 133 -11.02 43.20 2.71
N VAL A 134 -9.81 42.75 3.05
CA VAL A 134 -9.58 41.43 3.67
C VAL A 134 -8.46 41.45 4.74
N PRO A 135 -8.58 42.26 5.80
CA PRO A 135 -7.52 42.40 6.81
C PRO A 135 -7.21 41.07 7.54
N GLY A 136 -8.23 40.27 7.86
CA GLY A 136 -8.06 38.98 8.54
C GLY A 136 -7.58 37.84 7.65
N LEU A 137 -8.06 37.75 6.39
CA LEU A 137 -7.69 36.64 5.49
C LEU A 137 -6.24 36.70 5.01
N ARG A 138 -5.58 37.86 5.07
CA ARG A 138 -4.16 37.98 4.70
C ARG A 138 -3.24 37.16 5.59
N ALA A 139 -3.58 36.99 6.87
CA ALA A 139 -2.85 36.11 7.78
C ALA A 139 -2.91 34.64 7.33
N LEU A 140 -3.95 34.27 6.57
CA LEU A 140 -4.16 32.91 6.09
C LEU A 140 -3.46 32.61 4.75
N VAL A 141 -2.98 33.63 4.02
CA VAL A 141 -2.33 33.42 2.69
C VAL A 141 -1.14 32.48 2.79
N GLN A 142 -0.28 32.68 3.78
CA GLN A 142 0.92 31.87 3.95
C GLN A 142 0.60 30.42 4.33
N PRO A 143 -0.23 30.12 5.34
CA PRO A 143 -0.59 28.73 5.65
C PRO A 143 -1.40 28.08 4.53
N MET A 144 -2.35 28.78 3.89
CA MET A 144 -3.12 28.23 2.76
C MET A 144 -2.23 27.87 1.58
N GLY A 145 -1.28 28.75 1.22
CA GLY A 145 -0.31 28.47 0.16
C GLY A 145 0.61 27.30 0.52
N SER A 146 1.04 27.20 1.78
CA SER A 146 1.95 26.14 2.24
C SER A 146 1.28 24.77 2.29
N TYR A 147 0.09 24.68 2.91
CA TYR A 147 -0.70 23.45 2.92
C TYR A 147 -1.18 23.08 1.52
N GLY A 148 -1.56 24.08 0.71
CA GLY A 148 -1.95 23.86 -0.68
C GLY A 148 -0.83 23.27 -1.51
N LEU A 149 0.38 23.81 -1.42
CA LEU A 149 1.56 23.28 -2.11
C LEU A 149 1.96 21.91 -1.56
N PHE A 150 1.83 21.69 -0.26
CA PHE A 150 2.11 20.39 0.35
C PHE A 150 1.16 19.31 -0.19
N LEU A 151 -0.15 19.57 -0.19
CA LEU A 151 -1.16 18.61 -0.67
C LEU A 151 -1.16 18.45 -2.20
N GLY A 152 -1.01 19.55 -2.94
CA GLY A 152 -1.09 19.56 -4.40
C GLY A 152 0.17 19.09 -5.11
N LEU A 153 1.33 19.23 -4.45
CA LEU A 153 2.63 18.92 -5.05
C LEU A 153 3.47 17.96 -4.20
N ALA A 154 3.77 18.30 -2.95
CA ALA A 154 4.72 17.52 -2.15
C ALA A 154 4.23 16.08 -1.90
N LEU A 155 2.94 15.90 -1.64
CA LEU A 155 2.33 14.60 -1.39
C LEU A 155 2.33 13.70 -2.65
N PRO A 156 1.76 14.10 -3.80
CA PRO A 156 1.87 13.30 -5.03
C PRO A 156 3.33 13.02 -5.42
N LEU A 157 4.20 14.03 -5.30
CA LEU A 157 5.61 13.88 -5.63
C LEU A 157 6.30 12.84 -4.73
N ALA A 158 6.01 12.82 -3.43
CA ALA A 158 6.56 11.82 -2.51
C ALA A 158 6.17 10.40 -2.94
N PHE A 159 4.92 10.19 -3.36
CA PHE A 159 4.45 8.88 -3.84
C PHE A 159 5.05 8.49 -5.19
N VAL A 160 5.23 9.44 -6.12
CA VAL A 160 5.90 9.17 -7.41
C VAL A 160 7.37 8.81 -7.21
N LEU A 161 8.05 9.52 -6.32
CA LEU A 161 9.43 9.20 -5.96
C LEU A 161 9.49 7.84 -5.26
N ALA A 162 8.54 7.54 -4.38
CA ALA A 162 8.46 6.23 -3.75
C ALA A 162 8.25 5.11 -4.76
N ALA A 163 7.33 5.26 -5.70
CA ALA A 163 7.15 4.31 -6.79
C ALA A 163 8.46 4.05 -7.54
N THR A 164 9.24 5.10 -7.80
CA THR A 164 10.48 4.95 -8.58
C THR A 164 11.62 4.33 -7.78
N PHE A 165 11.81 4.77 -6.54
CA PHE A 165 12.97 4.40 -5.74
C PHE A 165 12.70 3.19 -4.85
N ALA A 166 11.56 3.14 -4.18
CA ALA A 166 11.22 2.03 -3.28
C ALA A 166 11.03 0.74 -4.07
N ASP A 167 10.42 0.79 -5.27
CA ASP A 167 10.27 -0.40 -6.11
C ASP A 167 11.64 -0.96 -6.49
N ARG A 168 12.55 -0.13 -7.00
CA ARG A 168 13.93 -0.55 -7.35
C ARG A 168 14.72 -1.10 -6.16
N MET A 169 14.59 -0.47 -4.99
CA MET A 169 15.31 -0.90 -3.78
C MET A 169 14.85 -2.27 -3.30
N THR A 170 13.57 -2.59 -3.49
CA THR A 170 12.96 -3.81 -2.94
C THR A 170 12.64 -4.87 -3.99
N GLU A 171 12.86 -4.58 -5.27
CA GLU A 171 12.59 -5.46 -6.41
C GLU A 171 13.22 -6.84 -6.24
N ARG A 172 14.51 -6.89 -5.87
CA ARG A 172 15.24 -8.15 -5.69
C ARG A 172 14.66 -8.99 -4.55
N THR A 173 14.35 -8.35 -3.42
CA THR A 173 13.77 -9.03 -2.26
C THR A 173 12.38 -9.56 -2.59
N TYR A 174 11.55 -8.73 -3.22
CA TYR A 174 10.22 -9.12 -3.66
C TYR A 174 10.27 -10.30 -4.64
N ALA A 175 11.08 -10.20 -5.70
CA ALA A 175 11.20 -11.24 -6.72
C ALA A 175 11.67 -12.57 -6.13
N ARG A 176 12.66 -12.55 -5.22
CA ARG A 176 13.17 -13.76 -4.54
C ARG A 176 12.08 -14.45 -3.73
N HIS A 177 11.38 -13.71 -2.87
CA HIS A 177 10.36 -14.30 -2.01
C HIS A 177 9.10 -14.69 -2.77
N ASN A 178 8.73 -13.96 -3.82
CA ASN A 178 7.63 -14.33 -4.69
C ASN A 178 7.93 -15.60 -5.49
N ALA A 179 9.17 -15.77 -5.99
CA ALA A 179 9.60 -17.00 -6.62
C ALA A 179 9.59 -18.19 -5.64
N THR A 180 10.05 -17.96 -4.40
CA THR A 180 10.00 -18.97 -3.34
C THR A 180 8.56 -19.39 -3.05
N ILE A 181 7.63 -18.45 -2.90
CA ILE A 181 6.20 -18.77 -2.70
C ILE A 181 5.65 -19.53 -3.90
N ALA A 182 5.94 -19.09 -5.13
CA ALA A 182 5.46 -19.75 -6.34
C ALA A 182 5.94 -21.20 -6.44
N GLU A 183 7.22 -21.46 -6.15
CA GLU A 183 7.79 -22.81 -6.11
C GLU A 183 7.10 -23.69 -5.06
N LEU A 184 6.96 -23.21 -3.83
CA LEU A 184 6.36 -23.96 -2.72
C LEU A 184 4.84 -24.14 -2.88
N THR A 185 4.18 -23.29 -3.67
CA THR A 185 2.72 -23.37 -3.91
C THR A 185 2.35 -24.00 -5.25
N THR A 186 3.31 -24.34 -6.11
CA THR A 186 3.07 -24.94 -7.44
C THR A 186 2.24 -26.22 -7.32
N ASP A 187 2.49 -27.03 -6.28
CA ASP A 187 1.78 -28.28 -6.09
C ASP A 187 0.39 -28.07 -5.44
N ILE A 188 0.14 -26.96 -4.77
CA ILE A 188 -1.07 -26.70 -3.95
C ILE A 188 -2.22 -26.11 -4.79
N ALA A 189 -1.99 -25.82 -6.08
CA ALA A 189 -3.03 -25.36 -6.97
C ALA A 189 -4.23 -26.31 -6.92
N PRO A 190 -5.45 -25.81 -6.67
CA PRO A 190 -6.62 -26.67 -6.55
C PRO A 190 -6.78 -27.40 -7.88
N ALA A 191 -6.62 -28.72 -7.85
CA ALA A 191 -7.12 -29.55 -8.93
C ALA A 191 -8.61 -29.19 -9.07
N ASP A 192 -9.01 -28.85 -10.29
CA ASP A 192 -10.39 -28.56 -10.66
C ASP A 192 -11.29 -29.62 -10.00
N VAL A 193 -12.10 -29.22 -9.02
CA VAL A 193 -12.96 -30.13 -8.21
C VAL A 193 -14.16 -30.62 -9.03
N THR A 194 -13.99 -30.73 -10.33
CA THR A 194 -14.97 -31.20 -11.31
C THR A 194 -14.73 -32.66 -11.70
N ALA A 195 -13.62 -33.27 -11.26
CA ALA A 195 -13.34 -34.68 -11.52
C ALA A 195 -13.75 -35.56 -10.33
N GLU A 196 -14.91 -36.21 -10.49
CA GLU A 196 -15.34 -37.36 -9.72
C GLU A 196 -14.33 -38.51 -9.86
N THR A 197 -13.26 -38.48 -9.06
CA THR A 197 -12.24 -39.53 -9.04
C THR A 197 -11.92 -39.92 -7.61
N THR A 198 -12.19 -41.19 -7.30
CA THR A 198 -11.75 -42.01 -6.17
C THR A 198 -11.23 -41.26 -4.92
N ALA A 199 -12.16 -40.86 -4.05
CA ALA A 199 -11.93 -40.13 -2.79
C ALA A 199 -10.77 -40.63 -1.89
N TRP A 200 -10.36 -41.90 -2.01
CA TRP A 200 -9.26 -42.46 -1.21
C TRP A 200 -7.85 -42.15 -1.75
N GLN A 201 -7.67 -42.07 -3.07
CA GLN A 201 -6.38 -41.69 -3.66
C GLN A 201 -6.09 -40.20 -3.47
N ASP A 202 -7.15 -39.39 -3.43
CA ASP A 202 -7.06 -37.96 -3.13
C ASP A 202 -6.65 -37.72 -1.68
N VAL A 203 -7.18 -38.47 -0.70
CA VAL A 203 -6.81 -38.27 0.72
C VAL A 203 -5.31 -38.51 0.98
N ASP A 204 -4.71 -39.57 0.44
CA ASP A 204 -3.28 -39.84 0.62
C ASP A 204 -2.38 -38.87 -0.16
N ARG A 205 -2.87 -38.35 -1.29
CA ARG A 205 -2.22 -37.26 -2.01
C ARG A 205 -2.27 -35.96 -1.20
N TYR A 206 -3.44 -35.58 -0.69
CA TYR A 206 -3.64 -34.40 0.16
C TYR A 206 -2.77 -34.47 1.42
N ARG A 207 -2.71 -35.61 2.11
CA ARG A 207 -1.84 -35.80 3.28
C ARG A 207 -0.36 -35.60 2.96
N ARG A 208 0.12 -36.12 1.84
CA ARG A 208 1.51 -35.91 1.40
C ARG A 208 1.78 -34.44 1.10
N MET A 209 0.86 -33.76 0.43
CA MET A 209 0.97 -32.32 0.12
C MET A 209 0.95 -31.46 1.39
N ALA A 210 0.08 -31.78 2.35
CA ALA A 210 0.03 -31.14 3.66
C ALA A 210 1.33 -31.36 4.45
N GLY A 211 1.89 -32.57 4.42
CA GLY A 211 3.18 -32.88 5.06
C GLY A 211 4.34 -32.09 4.46
N THR A 212 4.42 -31.99 3.13
CA THR A 212 5.42 -31.15 2.45
C THR A 212 5.25 -29.68 2.82
N LEU A 213 4.02 -29.16 2.77
CA LEU A 213 3.72 -27.79 3.14
C LEU A 213 4.09 -27.49 4.59
N TYR A 214 3.82 -28.41 5.51
CA TYR A 214 4.21 -28.29 6.92
C TYR A 214 5.72 -28.16 7.06
N SER A 215 6.48 -29.02 6.39
CA SER A 215 7.95 -28.97 6.43
C SER A 215 8.54 -27.67 5.86
N GLN A 216 7.77 -26.95 5.05
CA GLN A 216 8.15 -25.71 4.39
C GLN A 216 7.46 -24.46 4.96
N ALA A 217 6.56 -24.62 5.94
CA ALA A 217 5.69 -23.56 6.44
C ALA A 217 6.48 -22.36 6.97
N ASP A 218 7.58 -22.61 7.69
CA ASP A 218 8.46 -21.56 8.21
C ASP A 218 9.05 -20.70 7.08
N THR A 219 9.49 -21.34 5.98
CA THR A 219 10.07 -20.65 4.82
C THR A 219 9.00 -19.86 4.06
N LEU A 220 7.80 -20.42 3.98
CA LEU A 220 6.65 -19.77 3.35
C LEU A 220 6.21 -18.53 4.14
N ILE A 221 6.03 -18.66 5.46
CA ILE A 221 5.67 -17.55 6.35
C ILE A 221 6.74 -16.47 6.32
N ALA A 222 8.03 -16.84 6.41
CA ALA A 222 9.13 -15.89 6.31
C ALA A 222 9.10 -15.11 4.97
N SER A 223 8.74 -15.78 3.88
CA SER A 223 8.62 -15.16 2.56
C SER A 223 7.43 -14.20 2.47
N TYR A 224 6.28 -14.55 3.02
CA TYR A 224 5.13 -13.63 3.10
C TYR A 224 5.41 -12.43 4.01
N LEU A 225 6.08 -12.63 5.14
CA LEU A 225 6.52 -11.54 6.02
C LEU A 225 7.50 -10.60 5.32
N ALA A 226 8.43 -11.14 4.53
CA ALA A 226 9.34 -10.33 3.73
C ALA A 226 8.60 -9.52 2.65
N ILE A 227 7.61 -10.11 1.96
CA ILE A 227 6.75 -9.39 1.02
C ILE A 227 5.94 -8.30 1.71
N LEU A 228 5.36 -8.59 2.88
CA LEU A 228 4.65 -7.61 3.70
C LEU A 228 5.57 -6.45 4.07
N ALA A 229 6.79 -6.72 4.53
CA ALA A 229 7.78 -5.69 4.84
C ALA A 229 8.12 -4.82 3.63
N VAL A 230 8.24 -5.43 2.43
CA VAL A 230 8.44 -4.69 1.17
C VAL A 230 7.27 -3.75 0.91
N PHE A 231 6.02 -4.21 1.05
CA PHE A 231 4.88 -3.34 0.81
C PHE A 231 4.76 -2.21 1.84
N VAL A 232 4.95 -2.52 3.13
CA VAL A 232 4.97 -1.50 4.19
C VAL A 232 6.05 -0.45 3.90
N PHE A 233 7.22 -0.87 3.42
CA PHE A 233 8.27 0.05 3.04
C PHE A 233 7.86 0.95 1.86
N ARG A 234 7.31 0.36 0.79
CA ARG A 234 6.90 1.08 -0.43
C ARG A 234 5.79 2.11 -0.18
N ILE A 235 4.79 1.75 0.63
CA ILE A 235 3.56 2.55 0.78
C ILE A 235 3.58 3.50 1.99
N PHE A 236 4.30 3.15 3.06
CA PHE A 236 4.31 3.93 4.29
C PHE A 236 5.70 4.50 4.56
N VAL A 237 6.70 3.64 4.77
CA VAL A 237 7.99 4.08 5.32
C VAL A 237 8.66 5.08 4.39
N PHE A 238 8.82 4.74 3.11
CA PHE A 238 9.55 5.60 2.19
C PHE A 238 8.80 6.88 1.81
N PRO A 239 7.48 6.85 1.48
CA PRO A 239 6.71 8.08 1.30
C PRO A 239 6.73 8.99 2.53
N LEU A 240 6.62 8.46 3.75
CA LEU A 240 6.65 9.26 4.98
C LEU A 240 8.03 9.90 5.21
N VAL A 241 9.12 9.19 4.91
CA VAL A 241 10.47 9.75 4.98
C VAL A 241 10.62 10.91 3.98
N LEU A 242 10.13 10.75 2.75
CA LEU A 242 10.16 11.83 1.74
C LEU A 242 9.30 13.03 2.15
N LEU A 243 8.10 12.79 2.69
CA LEU A 243 7.23 13.84 3.22
C LEU A 243 7.89 14.58 4.38
N GLY A 244 8.54 13.86 5.31
CA GLY A 244 9.31 14.43 6.41
C GLY A 244 10.48 15.29 5.91
N LEU A 245 11.17 14.83 4.86
CA LEU A 245 12.23 15.60 4.21
C LEU A 245 11.70 16.88 3.57
N PHE A 246 10.60 16.81 2.82
CA PHE A 246 9.95 18.00 2.24
C PHE A 246 9.48 18.98 3.31
N PHE A 247 8.91 18.48 4.41
CA PHE A 247 8.51 19.31 5.54
C PHE A 247 9.70 19.98 6.23
N ALA A 248 10.80 19.25 6.45
CA ALA A 248 12.01 19.82 7.05
C ALA A 248 12.64 20.91 6.16
N ILE A 249 12.71 20.68 4.85
CA ILE A 249 13.23 21.64 3.88
C ILE A 249 12.38 22.91 3.86
N THR A 250 11.06 22.78 3.73
CA THR A 250 10.14 23.93 3.72
C THR A 250 10.22 24.73 5.02
N ARG A 251 10.33 24.07 6.17
CA ARG A 251 10.50 24.73 7.47
C ARG A 251 11.86 25.43 7.62
N HIS A 252 12.93 24.88 7.05
CA HIS A 252 14.24 25.49 7.09
C HIS A 252 14.26 26.82 6.33
N PHE A 253 13.77 26.82 5.08
CA PHE A 253 13.66 28.05 4.28
C PHE A 253 12.73 29.10 4.88
N ALA A 254 11.67 28.67 5.58
CA ALA A 254 10.76 29.60 6.25
C ALA A 254 11.43 30.34 7.44
N ARG A 255 12.39 29.72 8.11
CA ARG A 255 13.10 30.30 9.28
C ARG A 255 14.22 31.27 8.90
N ASP A 256 14.84 31.07 7.75
CA ASP A 256 15.94 31.94 7.30
C ASP A 256 15.45 33.30 6.76
N HIS A 257 14.14 33.45 6.51
CA HIS A 257 13.54 34.75 6.16
C HIS A 257 13.23 35.66 7.36
N ASP A 258 13.31 35.15 8.59
CA ASP A 258 13.07 35.91 9.83
C ASP A 258 14.37 36.44 10.48
N LYS A 259 15.53 36.29 9.83
CA LYS A 259 16.82 36.85 10.24
C LYS A 259 17.28 37.92 9.25
#